data_AF-A0A4R3ZVQ2-F1
#
_entry.id   AF-A0A4R3ZVQ2-F1
#
_cell.length_a   1.000
_cell.length_b   1.000
_cell.length_c   1.000
_cell.angle_alpha   90.00
_cell.angle_beta   90.00
_cell.angle_gamma   90.00
#
_symmetry.space_group_name_H-M   'P 1'
#
loop_
_entity.id
_entity.type
_entity.pdbx_description
1 polymer ?
#
loop_
_entity_poly.entity_id
_entity_poly.type
_entity_poly.pdbx_seq_one_letter_code
_entity_poly.pdbx_strand_id
1 'polypeptide(L)'
;MRRILHDTADQHTDKHTDRGRRVLGALLALASVALGVVLILVHLGMPVMVTLAGVGLVVVGFATVTGVDGAGHSGRWTRIAIGLAAVVAGIVVLAWRTASIRTLLWVMVAALVAHGVHTVAAAWRGSADRRVAGLFSGAAAILLGLLCLVWPVLAIELIRYAVGAWLVFVGLRGLIELVVERPRARMRAGRERVGRWARTAAAVVVFLLVLALAIGSAVLFRGDDRPEPDAFYTAVESLLDEPGVLLRAETLTTGVPDGADAWRILYTTTRPDDTVTVASGVAIAPADRGGDELPLLSIAHGTAGIVPRCAPSMSPTPFADGAAAALEQMVTEHGWAGVISDYVGLGTAGMHPYLVGRAEARNVLDASRAAQQLDGLDLSTDTVAWGHSQGGHGALWTGQIAGDYAPEPTLRGIAGMAPASDLYRLADEDKDSVGGKTVSAYIATSWNEIYPELDLSGHLNPGTAHGVEKISDLCFNEKDVIAALLRGTQIPEQVFPDSVLEGGLGDRLRENSPTGPWPAPVLVAQGLADPLVTPTMQENWVAGRCAAGDPIDYRTYPGLDHMGLVAADSPLTPQLVQWTLDRWAGAAPTPTC
;
A
#
# COMPACT_ATOMS: atom_id res chain seq x y z
N MET A 1 -31.84 -77.97 15.06
CA MET A 1 -31.82 -76.94 16.12
C MET A 1 -30.39 -76.45 16.44
N ARG A 2 -29.57 -76.16 15.42
CA ARG A 2 -28.16 -75.69 15.57
C ARG A 2 -27.75 -74.66 14.48
N ARG A 3 -28.74 -73.99 13.87
CA ARG A 3 -28.56 -73.02 12.78
C ARG A 3 -29.28 -71.69 13.02
N ILE A 4 -29.82 -71.47 14.22
CA ILE A 4 -30.58 -70.26 14.60
C ILE A 4 -29.83 -69.43 15.67
N LEU A 5 -28.70 -69.95 16.20
CA LEU A 5 -27.89 -69.25 17.21
C LEU A 5 -26.58 -68.66 16.67
N HIS A 6 -26.36 -68.68 15.35
CA HIS A 6 -25.19 -68.02 14.73
C HIS A 6 -25.54 -66.71 14.01
N ASP A 7 -26.82 -66.45 13.75
CA ASP A 7 -27.26 -65.23 13.04
C ASP A 7 -27.52 -64.03 13.97
N THR A 8 -27.59 -64.25 15.28
CA THR A 8 -27.86 -63.18 16.27
C THR A 8 -26.62 -62.59 16.90
N ALA A 9 -25.45 -63.24 16.78
CA ALA A 9 -24.17 -62.70 17.25
C ALA A 9 -23.50 -61.77 16.21
N ASP A 10 -23.63 -62.08 14.92
CA ASP A 10 -23.04 -61.28 13.83
C ASP A 10 -23.86 -60.01 13.51
N GLN A 11 -25.17 -60.01 13.74
CA GLN A 11 -26.00 -58.80 13.57
C GLN A 11 -25.82 -57.77 14.69
N HIS A 12 -25.29 -58.17 15.85
CA HIS A 12 -25.09 -57.25 16.98
C HIS A 12 -23.75 -56.52 16.89
N THR A 13 -22.70 -57.17 16.37
CA THR A 13 -21.39 -56.56 16.09
C THR A 13 -21.45 -55.57 14.93
N ASP A 14 -22.22 -55.86 13.87
CA ASP A 14 -22.30 -55.00 12.68
C ASP A 14 -23.14 -53.71 12.89
N LYS A 15 -24.08 -53.73 13.85
CA LYS A 15 -24.83 -52.52 14.25
C LYS A 15 -24.00 -51.56 15.10
N HIS A 16 -23.06 -52.05 15.90
CA HIS A 16 -22.19 -51.21 16.72
C HIS A 16 -21.11 -50.49 15.89
N THR A 17 -20.56 -51.17 14.88
CA THR A 17 -19.62 -50.58 13.90
C THR A 17 -20.30 -49.54 12.99
N ASP A 18 -21.56 -49.76 12.58
CA ASP A 18 -22.33 -48.78 11.80
C ASP A 18 -22.69 -47.54 12.63
N ARG A 19 -23.09 -47.70 13.90
CA ARG A 19 -23.38 -46.57 14.80
C ARG A 19 -22.13 -45.73 15.10
N GLY A 20 -20.99 -46.37 15.34
CA GLY A 20 -19.71 -45.68 15.58
C GLY A 20 -19.26 -44.87 14.36
N ARG A 21 -19.42 -45.42 13.15
CA ARG A 21 -19.13 -44.70 11.90
C ARG A 21 -20.04 -43.50 11.65
N ARG A 22 -21.33 -43.62 11.95
CA ARG A 22 -22.29 -42.50 11.82
C ARG A 22 -21.99 -41.36 12.80
N VAL A 23 -21.63 -41.68 14.05
CA VAL A 23 -21.25 -40.67 15.06
C VAL A 23 -19.95 -39.96 14.65
N LEU A 24 -18.92 -40.72 14.27
CA LEU A 24 -17.67 -40.15 13.77
C LEU A 24 -17.90 -39.26 12.54
N GLY A 25 -18.80 -39.70 11.65
CA GLY A 25 -19.26 -38.94 10.50
C GLY A 25 -19.88 -37.60 10.82
N ALA A 26 -20.85 -37.60 11.73
CA ALA A 26 -21.52 -36.39 12.18
C ALA A 26 -20.52 -35.40 12.80
N LEU A 27 -19.57 -35.91 13.60
CA LEU A 27 -18.52 -35.08 14.21
C LEU A 27 -17.58 -34.47 13.17
N LEU A 28 -17.10 -35.25 12.20
CA LEU A 28 -16.24 -34.74 11.12
C LEU A 28 -16.97 -33.74 10.22
N ALA A 29 -18.26 -33.97 9.95
CA ALA A 29 -19.10 -33.08 9.17
C ALA A 29 -19.36 -31.75 9.90
N LEU A 30 -19.69 -31.79 11.19
CA LEU A 30 -19.84 -30.59 12.04
C LEU A 30 -18.53 -29.83 12.18
N ALA A 31 -17.41 -30.53 12.38
CA ALA A 31 -16.09 -29.91 12.44
C ALA A 31 -15.72 -29.22 11.12
N SER A 32 -16.06 -29.83 9.97
CA SER A 32 -15.86 -29.23 8.65
C SER A 32 -16.70 -27.96 8.47
N VAL A 33 -17.99 -27.99 8.86
CA VAL A 33 -18.85 -26.79 8.81
C VAL A 33 -18.31 -25.68 9.72
N ALA A 34 -17.98 -26.00 10.97
CA ALA A 34 -17.48 -25.02 11.93
C ALA A 34 -16.18 -24.36 11.44
N LEU A 35 -15.23 -25.16 10.96
CA LEU A 35 -13.96 -24.68 10.43
C LEU A 35 -14.16 -23.82 9.18
N GLY A 36 -15.06 -24.23 8.28
CA GLY A 36 -15.39 -23.47 7.10
C GLY A 36 -16.07 -22.13 7.41
N VAL A 37 -16.96 -22.09 8.39
CA VAL A 37 -17.60 -20.85 8.86
C VAL A 37 -16.58 -19.91 9.50
N VAL A 38 -15.66 -20.42 10.31
CA VAL A 38 -14.58 -19.62 10.91
C VAL A 38 -13.70 -19.00 9.83
N LEU A 39 -13.30 -19.77 8.82
CA LEU A 39 -12.52 -19.26 7.69
C LEU A 39 -13.25 -18.18 6.88
N ILE A 40 -14.59 -18.19 6.85
CA ILE A 40 -15.38 -17.21 6.08
C ILE A 40 -15.67 -15.95 6.89
N LEU A 41 -16.05 -16.09 8.17
CA LEU A 41 -16.63 -14.99 8.96
C LEU A 41 -15.64 -14.30 9.90
N VAL A 42 -14.53 -14.95 10.25
CA VAL A 42 -13.57 -14.41 11.22
C VAL A 42 -12.40 -13.78 10.47
N HIS A 43 -12.03 -12.56 10.84
CA HIS A 43 -10.80 -11.94 10.36
C HIS A 43 -9.61 -12.62 11.06
N LEU A 44 -8.78 -13.30 10.28
CA LEU A 44 -7.70 -14.16 10.77
C LEU A 44 -6.40 -13.70 10.11
N GLY A 45 -5.34 -13.50 10.91
CA GLY A 45 -4.00 -13.29 10.38
C GLY A 45 -3.56 -14.49 9.52
N MET A 46 -2.75 -14.23 8.49
CA MET A 46 -2.36 -15.25 7.52
C MET A 46 -1.77 -16.55 8.14
N PRO A 47 -0.92 -16.51 9.18
CA PRO A 47 -0.41 -17.74 9.80
C PRO A 47 -1.51 -18.64 10.38
N VAL A 48 -2.53 -18.02 10.99
CA VAL A 48 -3.68 -18.73 11.58
C VAL A 48 -4.56 -19.29 10.48
N MET A 49 -4.79 -18.52 9.42
CA MET A 49 -5.56 -18.95 8.26
C MET A 49 -4.96 -20.18 7.58
N VAL A 50 -3.64 -20.16 7.30
CA VAL A 50 -2.93 -21.30 6.69
C VAL A 50 -3.02 -22.54 7.60
N THR A 51 -2.91 -22.35 8.91
CA THR A 51 -3.06 -23.43 9.89
C THR A 51 -4.46 -24.05 9.83
N LEU A 52 -5.50 -23.23 9.87
CA LEU A 52 -6.88 -23.69 9.81
C LEU A 52 -7.21 -24.38 8.47
N ALA A 53 -6.70 -23.86 7.34
CA ALA A 53 -6.84 -24.51 6.05
C ALA A 53 -6.15 -25.89 6.02
N GLY A 54 -4.94 -26.00 6.58
CA GLY A 54 -4.22 -27.27 6.72
C GLY A 54 -4.98 -28.29 7.57
N VAL A 55 -5.51 -27.87 8.72
CA VAL A 55 -6.39 -28.71 9.57
C VAL A 55 -7.63 -29.16 8.79
N GLY A 56 -8.25 -28.27 8.00
CA GLY A 56 -9.43 -28.60 7.21
C GLY A 56 -9.19 -29.64 6.14
N LEU A 57 -8.04 -29.56 5.45
CA LEU A 57 -7.63 -30.58 4.48
C LEU A 57 -7.45 -31.96 5.14
N VAL A 58 -6.91 -32.02 6.35
CA VAL A 58 -6.79 -33.26 7.11
C VAL A 58 -8.17 -33.80 7.51
N VAL A 59 -9.06 -32.96 8.05
CA VAL A 59 -10.42 -33.35 8.46
C VAL A 59 -11.22 -33.90 7.28
N VAL A 60 -11.22 -33.19 6.14
CA VAL A 60 -11.92 -33.66 4.94
C VAL A 60 -11.27 -34.91 4.36
N GLY A 61 -9.93 -34.97 4.34
CA GLY A 61 -9.21 -36.16 3.90
C GLY A 61 -9.61 -37.41 4.69
N PHE A 62 -9.70 -37.31 6.02
CA PHE A 62 -10.21 -38.40 6.86
C PHE A 62 -11.68 -38.73 6.59
N ALA A 63 -12.55 -37.73 6.40
CA ALA A 63 -13.95 -37.95 6.05
C ALA A 63 -14.11 -38.69 4.70
N THR A 64 -13.26 -38.38 3.72
CA THR A 64 -13.24 -39.03 2.40
C THR A 64 -12.67 -40.46 2.45
N VAL A 65 -11.60 -40.70 3.20
CA VAL A 65 -11.04 -42.06 3.38
C VAL A 65 -12.05 -42.98 4.08
N THR A 66 -12.73 -42.46 5.10
CA THR A 66 -13.72 -43.23 5.87
C THR A 66 -15.05 -43.39 5.13
N GLY A 67 -15.24 -42.66 4.03
CA GLY A 67 -16.41 -42.74 3.15
C GLY A 67 -17.66 -42.09 3.75
N VAL A 68 -17.47 -41.15 4.66
CA VAL A 68 -18.54 -40.47 5.40
C VAL A 68 -18.89 -39.09 4.81
N ASP A 69 -18.11 -38.66 3.82
CA ASP A 69 -18.35 -37.46 3.00
C ASP A 69 -19.46 -37.63 1.94
N GLY A 70 -20.03 -38.83 1.83
CA GLY A 70 -21.11 -39.10 0.91
C GLY A 70 -20.70 -39.26 -0.56
N ALA A 71 -19.43 -39.53 -0.82
CA ALA A 71 -18.91 -39.84 -2.16
C ALA A 71 -19.37 -41.23 -2.66
N GLY A 72 -20.67 -41.52 -2.65
CA GLY A 72 -21.24 -42.83 -2.97
C GLY A 72 -21.13 -43.30 -4.43
N HIS A 73 -20.35 -42.64 -5.29
CA HIS A 73 -20.25 -42.95 -6.72
C HIS A 73 -18.82 -43.22 -7.23
N SER A 74 -17.79 -43.10 -6.40
CA SER A 74 -16.39 -43.35 -6.78
C SER A 74 -15.87 -44.68 -6.22
N GLY A 75 -15.02 -45.36 -7.00
CA GLY A 75 -14.41 -46.64 -6.58
C GLY A 75 -13.66 -46.49 -5.25
N ARG A 76 -13.71 -47.53 -4.40
CA ARG A 76 -13.10 -47.54 -3.06
C ARG A 76 -11.64 -47.06 -3.07
N TRP A 77 -10.85 -47.52 -4.04
CA TRP A 77 -9.45 -47.15 -4.18
C TRP A 77 -9.23 -45.70 -4.58
N THR A 78 -10.09 -45.16 -5.44
CA THR A 78 -10.05 -43.75 -5.84
C THR A 78 -10.35 -42.83 -4.66
N ARG A 79 -11.32 -43.18 -3.81
CA ARG A 79 -11.63 -42.42 -2.59
C ARG A 79 -10.48 -42.42 -1.60
N ILE A 80 -9.89 -43.59 -1.35
CA ILE A 80 -8.74 -43.72 -0.45
C ILE A 80 -7.56 -42.89 -0.98
N ALA A 81 -7.27 -42.94 -2.28
CA ALA A 81 -6.18 -42.17 -2.87
C ALA A 81 -6.41 -40.65 -2.75
N ILE A 82 -7.62 -40.16 -3.05
CA ILE A 82 -7.96 -38.73 -2.93
C ILE A 82 -7.91 -38.27 -1.47
N GLY A 83 -8.48 -39.05 -0.55
CA GLY A 83 -8.49 -38.71 0.87
C GLY A 83 -7.09 -38.71 1.49
N LEU A 84 -6.24 -39.70 1.16
CA LEU A 84 -4.84 -39.71 1.58
C LEU A 84 -4.05 -38.53 1.00
N ALA A 85 -4.27 -38.17 -0.26
CA ALA A 85 -3.62 -37.01 -0.87
C ALA A 85 -4.00 -35.71 -0.14
N ALA A 86 -5.27 -35.53 0.25
CA ALA A 86 -5.73 -34.39 1.04
C ALA A 86 -5.11 -34.36 2.45
N VAL A 87 -5.02 -35.51 3.13
CA VAL A 87 -4.34 -35.61 4.44
C VAL A 87 -2.86 -35.26 4.33
N VAL A 88 -2.15 -35.79 3.33
CA VAL A 88 -0.73 -35.50 3.11
C VAL A 88 -0.54 -34.02 2.79
N ALA A 89 -1.38 -33.43 1.93
CA ALA A 89 -1.33 -32.00 1.63
C ALA A 89 -1.55 -31.15 2.90
N GLY A 90 -2.54 -31.49 3.74
CA GLY A 90 -2.79 -30.81 5.00
C GLY A 90 -1.62 -30.93 5.99
N ILE A 91 -1.00 -32.11 6.11
CA ILE A 91 0.18 -32.32 6.97
C ILE A 91 1.38 -31.51 6.46
N VAL A 92 1.61 -31.47 5.14
CA VAL A 92 2.69 -30.67 4.54
C VAL A 92 2.47 -29.19 4.84
N VAL A 93 1.25 -28.66 4.68
CA VAL A 93 0.92 -27.27 5.05
C VAL A 93 1.18 -27.01 6.54
N LEU A 94 0.83 -27.95 7.42
CA LEU A 94 1.01 -27.80 8.87
C LEU A 94 2.44 -27.99 9.37
N ALA A 95 3.26 -28.76 8.66
CA ALA A 95 4.67 -29.00 8.98
C ALA A 95 5.58 -27.92 8.39
N TRP A 96 5.17 -27.32 7.27
CA TRP A 96 5.95 -26.31 6.54
C TRP A 96 5.47 -24.89 6.87
N ARG A 97 5.22 -24.61 8.16
CA ARG A 97 4.72 -23.30 8.62
C ARG A 97 5.67 -22.15 8.30
N THR A 98 6.95 -22.46 8.07
CA THR A 98 8.01 -21.53 7.67
C THR A 98 8.11 -21.32 6.16
N ALA A 99 7.33 -22.04 5.34
CA ALA A 99 7.30 -21.79 3.92
C ALA A 99 6.70 -20.39 3.67
N SER A 100 7.51 -19.51 3.07
CA SER A 100 7.04 -18.18 2.69
C SER A 100 5.77 -18.28 1.84
N ILE A 101 4.91 -17.27 1.91
CA ILE A 101 3.73 -17.09 1.03
C ILE A 101 4.05 -17.37 -0.44
N ARG A 102 5.26 -17.01 -0.87
CA ARG A 102 5.79 -17.28 -2.20
C ARG A 102 5.75 -18.77 -2.56
N THR A 103 6.11 -19.65 -1.64
CA THR A 103 6.15 -21.11 -1.86
C THR A 103 4.74 -21.67 -2.02
N LEU A 104 3.80 -21.29 -1.14
CA LEU A 104 2.40 -21.71 -1.25
C LEU A 104 1.76 -21.20 -2.55
N LEU A 105 2.06 -19.96 -2.92
CA LEU A 105 1.62 -19.36 -4.16
C LEU A 105 2.13 -20.15 -5.38
N TRP A 106 3.42 -20.47 -5.43
CA TRP A 106 3.99 -21.26 -6.53
C TRP A 106 3.40 -22.66 -6.64
N VAL A 107 3.14 -23.33 -5.52
CA VAL A 107 2.45 -24.63 -5.50
C VAL A 107 1.05 -24.50 -6.09
N MET A 108 0.30 -23.47 -5.72
CA MET A 108 -1.03 -23.20 -6.28
C MET A 108 -0.98 -22.88 -7.78
N VAL A 109 -0.08 -21.99 -8.19
CA VAL A 109 0.10 -21.61 -9.59
C VAL A 109 0.41 -22.85 -10.42
N ALA A 110 1.34 -23.69 -9.96
CA ALA A 110 1.67 -24.95 -10.61
C ALA A 110 0.46 -25.90 -10.69
N ALA A 111 -0.34 -26.00 -9.62
CA ALA A 111 -1.54 -26.83 -9.60
C ALA A 111 -2.62 -26.33 -10.58
N LEU A 112 -2.89 -25.01 -10.63
CA LEU A 112 -3.85 -24.40 -11.55
C LEU A 112 -3.42 -24.52 -13.01
N VAL A 113 -2.14 -24.28 -13.29
CA VAL A 113 -1.56 -24.45 -14.63
C VAL A 113 -1.61 -25.92 -15.06
N ALA A 114 -1.20 -26.85 -14.20
CA ALA A 114 -1.27 -28.27 -14.49
C ALA A 114 -2.72 -28.75 -14.70
N HIS A 115 -3.67 -28.27 -13.89
CA HIS A 115 -5.09 -28.55 -14.08
C HIS A 115 -5.61 -28.00 -15.41
N GLY A 116 -5.23 -26.77 -15.76
CA GLY A 116 -5.61 -26.17 -17.04
C GLY A 116 -5.08 -26.97 -18.23
N VAL A 117 -3.79 -27.31 -18.23
CA VAL A 117 -3.15 -28.14 -19.26
C VAL A 117 -3.83 -29.51 -19.35
N HIS A 118 -4.07 -30.17 -18.22
CA HIS A 118 -4.76 -31.46 -18.19
C HIS A 118 -6.18 -31.35 -18.78
N THR A 119 -6.91 -30.30 -18.44
CA THR A 119 -8.28 -30.06 -18.92
C THR A 119 -8.32 -29.85 -20.44
N VAL A 120 -7.38 -29.07 -20.98
CA VAL A 120 -7.22 -28.89 -22.44
C VAL A 120 -6.89 -30.22 -23.12
N ALA A 121 -5.94 -30.97 -22.58
CA ALA A 121 -5.51 -32.25 -23.15
C ALA A 121 -6.63 -33.32 -23.12
N ALA A 122 -7.36 -33.41 -22.01
CA ALA A 122 -8.48 -34.35 -21.85
C ALA A 122 -9.65 -34.01 -22.79
N ALA A 123 -9.88 -32.72 -23.05
CA ALA A 123 -10.94 -32.25 -23.92
C ALA A 123 -10.70 -32.58 -25.41
N TRP A 124 -9.44 -32.73 -25.83
CA TRP A 124 -9.07 -33.00 -27.22
C TRP A 124 -9.70 -34.28 -27.80
N ARG A 125 -9.91 -35.30 -26.94
CA ARG A 125 -10.55 -36.57 -27.32
C ARG A 125 -12.09 -36.53 -27.27
N GLY A 126 -12.68 -35.40 -26.88
CA GLY A 126 -14.12 -35.22 -26.73
C GLY A 126 -14.86 -34.77 -28.00
N SER A 127 -16.18 -34.63 -27.86
CA SER A 127 -17.07 -34.00 -28.86
C SER A 127 -16.80 -32.50 -29.00
N ALA A 128 -17.23 -31.85 -30.09
CA ALA A 128 -16.92 -30.45 -30.37
C ALA A 128 -17.29 -29.49 -29.22
N ASP A 129 -18.44 -29.68 -28.58
CA ASP A 129 -18.88 -28.95 -27.38
C ASP A 129 -17.92 -29.11 -26.19
N ARG A 130 -17.40 -30.33 -25.99
CA ARG A 130 -16.42 -30.64 -24.93
C ARG A 130 -15.04 -30.06 -25.23
N ARG A 131 -14.63 -30.03 -26.50
CA ARG A 131 -13.37 -29.40 -26.93
C ARG A 131 -13.39 -27.91 -26.63
N VAL A 132 -14.46 -27.22 -27.04
CA VAL A 132 -14.61 -25.77 -26.80
C VAL A 132 -14.69 -25.47 -25.31
N ALA A 133 -15.54 -26.18 -24.55
CA ALA A 133 -15.65 -25.97 -23.11
C ALA A 133 -14.32 -26.24 -22.38
N GLY A 134 -13.62 -27.32 -22.71
CA GLY A 134 -12.34 -27.66 -22.10
C GLY A 134 -11.21 -26.69 -22.45
N LEU A 135 -11.21 -26.15 -23.68
CA LEU A 135 -10.26 -25.09 -24.06
C LEU A 135 -10.46 -23.84 -23.21
N PHE A 136 -11.68 -23.32 -23.13
CA PHE A 136 -11.97 -22.11 -22.35
C PHE A 136 -11.77 -22.30 -20.85
N SER A 137 -12.23 -23.42 -20.29
CA SER A 137 -12.01 -23.72 -18.86
C SER A 137 -10.53 -23.93 -18.53
N GLY A 138 -9.78 -24.60 -19.41
CA GLY A 138 -8.35 -24.81 -19.20
C GLY A 138 -7.53 -23.54 -19.36
N ALA A 139 -7.85 -22.69 -20.35
CA ALA A 139 -7.24 -21.37 -20.51
C ALA A 139 -7.58 -20.45 -19.33
N ALA A 140 -8.82 -20.48 -18.84
CA ALA A 140 -9.22 -19.73 -17.65
C ALA A 140 -8.43 -20.17 -16.41
N ALA A 141 -8.21 -21.48 -16.21
CA ALA A 141 -7.42 -21.98 -15.10
C ALA A 141 -5.94 -21.55 -15.17
N ILE A 142 -5.33 -21.55 -16.36
CA ILE A 142 -3.96 -21.07 -16.57
C ILE A 142 -3.87 -19.56 -16.30
N LEU A 143 -4.77 -18.77 -16.88
CA LEU A 143 -4.82 -17.32 -16.67
C LEU A 143 -5.05 -16.96 -15.20
N LEU A 144 -5.93 -17.68 -14.51
CA LEU A 144 -6.17 -17.50 -13.08
C LEU A 144 -4.89 -17.82 -12.27
N GLY A 145 -4.18 -18.90 -12.63
CA GLY A 145 -2.89 -19.23 -12.02
C GLY A 145 -1.87 -18.10 -12.17
N LEU A 146 -1.74 -17.51 -13.37
CA LEU A 146 -0.87 -16.36 -13.58
C LEU A 146 -1.33 -15.12 -12.81
N LEU A 147 -2.64 -14.88 -12.73
CA LEU A 147 -3.21 -13.75 -11.98
C LEU A 147 -2.89 -13.84 -10.48
N CYS A 148 -2.82 -15.05 -9.92
CA CYS A 148 -2.40 -15.24 -8.53
C CYS A 148 -0.97 -14.72 -8.27
N LEU A 149 -0.06 -14.75 -9.25
CA LEU A 149 1.29 -14.19 -9.10
C LEU A 149 1.28 -12.66 -9.00
N VAL A 150 0.32 -12.00 -9.65
CA VAL A 150 0.15 -10.54 -9.62
C VAL A 150 -0.48 -10.08 -8.30
N TRP A 151 -1.39 -10.90 -7.77
CA TRP A 151 -2.23 -10.62 -6.60
C TRP A 151 -2.03 -11.68 -5.50
N PRO A 152 -0.85 -11.79 -4.88
CA PRO A 152 -0.52 -12.89 -3.98
C PRO A 152 -1.38 -12.92 -2.71
N VAL A 153 -1.62 -11.77 -2.07
CA VAL A 153 -2.42 -11.69 -0.85
C VAL A 153 -3.90 -11.91 -1.16
N LEU A 154 -4.42 -11.26 -2.20
CA LEU A 154 -5.80 -11.46 -2.63
C LEU A 154 -6.05 -12.91 -3.05
N ALA A 155 -5.11 -13.55 -3.75
CA ALA A 155 -5.23 -14.96 -4.12
C ALA A 155 -5.35 -15.85 -2.89
N ILE A 156 -4.56 -15.58 -1.84
CA ILE A 156 -4.62 -16.31 -0.58
C ILE A 156 -5.95 -16.06 0.16
N GLU A 157 -6.43 -14.83 0.20
CA GLU A 157 -7.75 -14.50 0.75
C GLU A 157 -8.88 -15.21 -0.02
N LEU A 158 -8.82 -15.25 -1.35
CA LEU A 158 -9.78 -15.99 -2.17
C LEU A 158 -9.72 -17.49 -1.90
N ILE A 159 -8.53 -18.06 -1.69
CA ILE A 159 -8.39 -19.45 -1.24
C ILE A 159 -9.05 -19.64 0.12
N ARG A 160 -8.91 -18.70 1.06
CA ARG A 160 -9.57 -18.78 2.37
C ARG A 160 -11.07 -19.02 2.19
N TYR A 161 -11.70 -18.16 1.40
CA TYR A 161 -13.13 -18.26 1.12
C TYR A 161 -13.49 -19.52 0.33
N ALA A 162 -12.67 -19.91 -0.63
CA ALA A 162 -12.89 -21.12 -1.43
C ALA A 162 -12.78 -22.40 -0.59
N VAL A 163 -11.75 -22.52 0.24
CA VAL A 163 -11.55 -23.63 1.19
C VAL A 163 -12.65 -23.61 2.24
N GLY A 164 -12.98 -22.44 2.79
CA GLY A 164 -14.08 -22.29 3.75
C GLY A 164 -15.42 -22.75 3.17
N ALA A 165 -15.77 -22.28 1.98
CA ALA A 165 -17.00 -22.67 1.28
C ALA A 165 -17.00 -24.17 0.92
N TRP A 166 -15.86 -24.71 0.51
CA TRP A 166 -15.71 -26.13 0.25
C TRP A 166 -15.91 -26.99 1.50
N LEU A 167 -15.33 -26.58 2.64
CA LEU A 167 -15.50 -27.25 3.93
C LEU A 167 -16.96 -27.22 4.40
N VAL A 168 -17.65 -26.08 4.28
CA VAL A 168 -19.08 -25.97 4.56
C VAL A 168 -19.89 -26.88 3.64
N PHE A 169 -19.61 -26.89 2.34
CA PHE A 169 -20.30 -27.73 1.38
C PHE A 169 -20.13 -29.23 1.68
N VAL A 170 -18.90 -29.68 1.93
CA VAL A 170 -18.60 -31.08 2.27
C VAL A 170 -19.29 -31.46 3.58
N GLY A 171 -19.22 -30.60 4.60
CA GLY A 171 -19.85 -30.84 5.90
C GLY A 171 -21.37 -30.90 5.82
N LEU A 172 -22.02 -29.94 5.15
CA LEU A 172 -23.48 -29.94 4.95
C LEU A 172 -23.94 -31.16 4.16
N ARG A 173 -23.19 -31.55 3.12
CA ARG A 173 -23.50 -32.77 2.36
C ARG A 173 -23.42 -34.01 3.24
N GLY A 174 -22.36 -34.14 4.05
CA GLY A 174 -22.22 -35.24 5.01
C GLY A 174 -23.40 -35.31 5.99
N LEU A 175 -23.85 -34.16 6.51
CA LEU A 175 -25.01 -34.08 7.40
C LEU A 175 -26.32 -34.47 6.70
N ILE A 176 -26.55 -34.01 5.47
CA ILE A 176 -27.75 -34.34 4.69
C ILE A 176 -27.81 -35.84 4.40
N GLU A 177 -26.69 -36.46 4.07
CA GLU A 177 -26.65 -37.91 3.78
C GLU A 177 -26.86 -38.78 5.03
N LEU A 178 -26.61 -38.24 6.23
CA LEU A 178 -26.95 -38.91 7.49
C LEU A 178 -28.44 -38.87 7.82
N VAL A 179 -29.18 -37.90 7.25
CA VAL A 179 -30.61 -37.66 7.55
C VAL A 179 -31.53 -38.16 6.43
N VAL A 180 -31.10 -38.12 5.17
CA VAL A 180 -31.93 -38.46 4.01
C VAL A 180 -31.71 -39.91 3.57
N GLU A 181 -32.59 -40.82 4.00
CA GLU A 181 -32.75 -42.12 3.32
C GLU A 181 -33.33 -41.89 1.92
N ARG A 182 -32.56 -42.14 0.85
CA ARG A 182 -33.05 -41.95 -0.51
C ARG A 182 -33.84 -43.16 -1.02
N PRO A 183 -35.09 -42.99 -1.49
CA PRO A 183 -35.69 -43.89 -2.46
C PRO A 183 -34.93 -43.76 -3.79
N ARG A 184 -34.62 -44.90 -4.43
CA ARG A 184 -34.06 -44.93 -5.79
C ARG A 184 -35.10 -44.44 -6.79
N ALA A 185 -35.08 -43.15 -7.14
CA ALA A 185 -35.87 -42.62 -8.24
C ALA A 185 -35.11 -42.75 -9.57
N ARG A 186 -35.59 -43.65 -10.43
CA ARG A 186 -35.38 -43.61 -11.88
C ARG A 186 -35.99 -42.32 -12.43
N MET A 187 -35.18 -41.44 -12.99
CA MET A 187 -35.60 -40.50 -14.03
C MET A 187 -34.36 -39.91 -14.69
N ARG A 188 -34.10 -40.26 -15.95
CA ARG A 188 -33.26 -39.46 -16.87
C ARG A 188 -33.37 -40.00 -18.30
N ALA A 189 -34.17 -39.33 -19.11
CA ALA A 189 -33.95 -39.17 -20.55
C ALA A 189 -34.78 -37.95 -20.98
N GLY A 190 -34.13 -36.88 -21.45
CA GLY A 190 -34.84 -35.68 -21.94
C GLY A 190 -34.17 -34.32 -21.70
N ARG A 191 -33.00 -34.23 -21.04
CA ARG A 191 -32.34 -32.94 -20.69
C ARG A 191 -30.94 -32.76 -21.30
N GLU A 192 -30.60 -33.51 -22.34
CA GLU A 192 -29.19 -33.63 -22.77
C GLU A 192 -28.69 -32.55 -23.72
N ARG A 193 -29.55 -31.85 -24.48
CA ARG A 193 -29.09 -30.86 -25.49
C ARG A 193 -28.97 -29.44 -24.92
N VAL A 194 -29.93 -29.00 -24.10
CA VAL A 194 -29.90 -27.69 -23.41
C VAL A 194 -28.81 -27.64 -22.32
N GLY A 195 -28.56 -28.75 -21.60
CA GLY A 195 -27.49 -28.85 -20.61
C GLY A 195 -26.07 -29.02 -21.18
N ARG A 196 -25.91 -29.25 -22.50
CA ARG A 196 -24.60 -29.33 -23.17
C ARG A 196 -24.04 -27.95 -23.48
N TRP A 197 -24.81 -27.12 -24.18
CA TRP A 197 -24.39 -25.76 -24.50
C TRP A 197 -24.36 -24.84 -23.28
N ALA A 198 -25.16 -25.10 -22.25
CA ALA A 198 -25.06 -24.37 -20.98
C ALA A 198 -23.67 -24.49 -20.33
N ARG A 199 -23.01 -25.65 -20.43
CA ARG A 199 -21.64 -25.84 -19.91
C ARG A 199 -20.60 -25.08 -20.73
N THR A 200 -20.74 -25.08 -22.05
CA THR A 200 -19.88 -24.30 -22.94
C THR A 200 -20.06 -22.80 -22.70
N ALA A 201 -21.31 -22.33 -22.57
CA ALA A 201 -21.61 -20.95 -22.25
C ALA A 201 -21.01 -20.53 -20.90
N ALA A 202 -21.15 -21.36 -19.86
CA ALA A 202 -20.54 -21.10 -18.55
C ALA A 202 -19.00 -21.04 -18.64
N ALA A 203 -18.36 -21.96 -19.37
CA ALA A 203 -16.90 -21.95 -19.54
C ALA A 203 -16.41 -20.69 -20.26
N VAL A 204 -17.12 -20.25 -21.30
CA VAL A 204 -16.82 -19.00 -22.02
C VAL A 204 -16.99 -17.79 -21.10
N VAL A 205 -18.09 -17.72 -20.35
CA VAL A 205 -18.33 -16.62 -19.40
C VAL A 205 -17.23 -16.56 -18.34
N VAL A 206 -16.85 -17.68 -17.74
CA VAL A 206 -15.75 -17.75 -16.76
C VAL A 206 -14.44 -17.28 -17.38
N PHE A 207 -14.12 -17.73 -18.60
CA PHE A 207 -12.92 -17.27 -19.30
C PHE A 207 -12.93 -15.76 -19.55
N LEU A 208 -14.05 -15.21 -20.03
CA LEU A 208 -14.17 -13.76 -20.27
C LEU A 208 -14.04 -12.95 -18.99
N LEU A 209 -14.58 -13.43 -17.87
CA LEU A 209 -14.40 -12.79 -16.56
C LEU A 209 -12.94 -12.81 -16.10
N VAL A 210 -12.26 -13.95 -16.22
CA VAL A 210 -10.83 -14.06 -15.88
C VAL A 210 -9.97 -13.19 -16.80
N LEU A 211 -10.28 -13.16 -18.09
CA LEU A 211 -9.58 -12.32 -19.07
C LEU A 211 -9.80 -10.83 -18.77
N ALA A 212 -11.02 -10.41 -18.44
CA ALA A 212 -11.30 -9.04 -18.03
C ALA A 212 -10.55 -8.65 -16.76
N LEU A 213 -10.47 -9.55 -15.76
CA LEU A 213 -9.65 -9.34 -14.56
C LEU A 213 -8.15 -9.20 -14.90
N ALA A 214 -7.65 -10.04 -15.80
CA ALA A 214 -6.25 -9.98 -16.23
C ALA A 214 -5.93 -8.68 -16.98
N ILE A 215 -6.80 -8.26 -17.90
CA ILE A 215 -6.66 -6.98 -18.61
C ILE A 215 -6.77 -5.81 -17.63
N GLY A 216 -7.77 -5.81 -16.74
CA GLY A 216 -7.94 -4.79 -15.71
C GLY A 216 -6.72 -4.69 -14.80
N SER A 217 -6.16 -5.82 -14.36
CA SER A 217 -4.93 -5.86 -13.57
C SER A 217 -3.72 -5.34 -14.36
N ALA A 218 -3.61 -5.69 -15.64
CA ALA A 218 -2.53 -5.22 -16.51
C ALA A 218 -2.62 -3.72 -16.77
N VAL A 219 -3.82 -3.15 -16.87
CA VAL A 219 -4.04 -1.70 -16.98
C VAL A 219 -3.71 -1.01 -15.66
N LEU A 220 -4.17 -1.56 -14.54
CA LEU A 220 -3.95 -1.00 -13.20
C LEU A 220 -2.48 -0.99 -12.78
N PHE A 221 -1.71 -2.00 -13.20
CA PHE A 221 -0.27 -2.09 -12.94
C PHE A 221 0.59 -1.73 -14.13
N ARG A 222 0.02 -1.15 -15.19
CA ARG A 222 0.77 -0.74 -16.38
C ARG A 222 1.80 0.35 -16.06
N GLY A 223 1.58 1.09 -14.97
CA GLY A 223 2.23 2.38 -14.73
C GLY A 223 1.75 3.43 -15.75
N ASP A 224 1.90 4.71 -15.42
CA ASP A 224 1.85 5.75 -16.45
C ASP A 224 3.15 5.72 -17.30
N ASP A 225 3.13 6.31 -18.50
CA ASP A 225 4.37 6.57 -19.25
C ASP A 225 5.15 7.63 -18.45
N ARG A 226 6.01 7.16 -17.54
CA ARG A 226 6.71 8.03 -16.58
C ARG A 226 7.75 8.85 -17.33
N PRO A 227 7.72 10.19 -17.22
CA PRO A 227 8.73 11.02 -17.84
C PRO A 227 10.09 10.69 -17.20
N GLU A 228 11.08 10.43 -18.05
CA GLU A 228 12.47 10.31 -17.61
C GLU A 228 13.07 11.71 -17.52
N PRO A 229 13.96 11.98 -16.54
CA PRO A 229 14.60 13.28 -16.44
C PRO A 229 15.37 13.62 -17.72
N ASP A 230 15.00 14.75 -18.32
CA ASP A 230 15.69 15.29 -19.48
C ASP A 230 17.02 16.00 -19.10
N ALA A 231 17.69 16.61 -20.08
CA ALA A 231 18.97 17.29 -19.88
C ALA A 231 18.92 18.45 -18.86
N PHE A 232 17.74 19.04 -18.61
CA PHE A 232 17.54 20.07 -17.60
C PHE A 232 17.89 19.59 -16.19
N TYR A 233 17.65 18.32 -15.88
CA TYR A 233 17.84 17.79 -14.53
C TYR A 233 19.25 17.28 -14.24
N THR A 234 20.13 17.29 -15.22
CA THR A 234 21.49 16.73 -15.10
C THR A 234 22.46 17.78 -14.55
N ALA A 235 23.26 17.46 -13.53
CA ALA A 235 24.28 18.37 -13.01
C ALA A 235 25.28 18.84 -14.10
N VAL A 236 25.80 20.05 -13.94
CA VAL A 236 26.93 20.54 -14.76
C VAL A 236 28.25 19.93 -14.25
N GLU A 237 29.25 19.72 -15.13
CA GLU A 237 30.50 19.01 -14.79
C GLU A 237 31.30 19.64 -13.65
N SER A 238 31.18 20.95 -13.44
CA SER A 238 31.80 21.69 -12.34
C SER A 238 30.73 22.43 -11.54
N LEU A 239 30.16 21.75 -10.53
CA LEU A 239 29.25 22.40 -9.59
C LEU A 239 30.01 23.42 -8.74
N LEU A 240 29.35 24.53 -8.43
CA LEU A 240 29.80 25.44 -7.40
C LEU A 240 29.73 24.73 -6.05
N ASP A 241 30.68 25.01 -5.17
CA ASP A 241 30.77 24.39 -3.83
C ASP A 241 29.86 25.10 -2.79
N GLU A 242 28.84 25.81 -3.27
CA GLU A 242 27.91 26.60 -2.47
C GLU A 242 26.47 26.13 -2.72
N PRO A 243 25.70 25.80 -1.67
CA PRO A 243 24.29 25.46 -1.79
C PRO A 243 23.40 26.70 -2.01
N GLY A 244 22.23 26.51 -2.60
CA GLY A 244 21.24 27.56 -2.85
C GLY A 244 21.49 28.40 -4.09
N VAL A 245 22.40 28.00 -4.99
CA VAL A 245 22.69 28.74 -6.22
C VAL A 245 21.79 28.29 -7.36
N LEU A 246 21.11 29.23 -8.02
CA LEU A 246 20.31 28.95 -9.21
C LEU A 246 21.23 28.63 -10.40
N LEU A 247 21.07 27.45 -10.99
CA LEU A 247 21.86 26.99 -12.14
C LEU A 247 21.11 27.17 -13.45
N ARG A 248 19.82 26.86 -13.46
CA ARG A 248 18.94 26.97 -14.63
C ARG A 248 17.52 27.29 -14.22
N ALA A 249 16.82 28.02 -15.08
CA ALA A 249 15.40 28.25 -15.00
C ALA A 249 14.79 28.18 -16.41
N GLU A 250 13.65 27.51 -16.53
CA GLU A 250 12.88 27.41 -17.77
C GLU A 250 11.41 27.71 -17.48
N THR A 251 10.76 28.51 -18.34
CA THR A 251 9.33 28.78 -18.20
C THR A 251 8.52 27.49 -18.28
N LEU A 252 7.64 27.31 -17.32
CA LEU A 252 6.70 26.20 -17.25
C LEU A 252 5.34 26.67 -17.72
N THR A 253 4.67 25.89 -18.57
CA THR A 253 3.34 26.22 -19.12
C THR A 253 2.27 25.18 -18.77
N THR A 254 2.68 24.02 -18.25
CA THR A 254 1.76 22.92 -17.94
C THR A 254 1.40 22.96 -16.46
N GLY A 255 0.10 22.85 -16.16
CA GLY A 255 -0.41 22.82 -14.79
C GLY A 255 -0.27 24.14 -14.02
N VAL A 256 -0.01 25.26 -14.72
CA VAL A 256 0.09 26.60 -14.13
C VAL A 256 -1.32 27.19 -13.97
N PRO A 257 -1.71 27.69 -12.78
CA PRO A 257 -2.98 28.37 -12.58
C PRO A 257 -3.14 29.63 -13.46
N ASP A 258 -4.38 29.97 -13.79
CA ASP A 258 -4.69 31.20 -14.53
C ASP A 258 -4.23 32.43 -13.74
N GLY A 259 -3.56 33.38 -14.41
CA GLY A 259 -3.06 34.60 -13.77
C GLY A 259 -1.72 34.44 -13.05
N ALA A 260 -1.05 33.30 -13.19
CA ALA A 260 0.31 33.07 -12.69
C ALA A 260 1.29 32.76 -13.84
N ASP A 261 2.56 33.10 -13.63
CA ASP A 261 3.67 32.53 -14.40
C ASP A 261 4.45 31.57 -13.50
N ALA A 262 5.06 30.56 -14.11
CA ALA A 262 5.85 29.57 -13.40
C ALA A 262 7.14 29.21 -14.13
N TRP A 263 8.08 28.68 -13.35
CA TRP A 263 9.38 28.23 -13.83
C TRP A 263 9.72 26.88 -13.21
N ARG A 264 10.32 26.00 -14.00
CA ARG A 264 11.10 24.89 -13.47
C ARG A 264 12.51 25.41 -13.18
N ILE A 265 13.04 25.11 -12.00
CA ILE A 265 14.37 25.54 -11.55
C ILE A 265 15.28 24.34 -11.28
N LEU A 266 16.57 24.52 -11.50
CA LEU A 266 17.63 23.62 -11.05
C LEU A 266 18.61 24.44 -10.21
N TYR A 267 18.96 23.94 -9.04
CA TYR A 267 19.77 24.69 -8.08
C TYR A 267 20.69 23.76 -7.29
N THR A 268 21.73 24.31 -6.67
CA THR A 268 22.63 23.56 -5.80
C THR A 268 22.03 23.36 -4.42
N THR A 269 22.31 22.24 -3.78
CA THR A 269 21.91 21.95 -2.40
C THR A 269 22.86 20.91 -1.81
N THR A 270 22.58 20.43 -0.60
CA THR A 270 23.48 19.58 0.17
C THR A 270 22.83 18.24 0.49
N ARG A 271 23.54 17.13 0.22
CA ARG A 271 23.13 15.77 0.58
C ARG A 271 23.23 15.52 2.11
N PRO A 272 22.69 14.39 2.61
CA PRO A 272 22.87 13.99 4.01
C PRO A 272 24.33 13.88 4.46
N ASP A 273 25.25 13.55 3.55
CA ASP A 273 26.70 13.41 3.79
C ASP A 273 27.49 14.71 3.64
N ASP A 274 26.79 15.86 3.62
CA ASP A 274 27.33 17.21 3.45
C ASP A 274 27.96 17.50 2.07
N THR A 275 27.80 16.61 1.08
CA THR A 275 28.26 16.87 -0.29
C THR A 275 27.31 17.80 -1.05
N VAL A 276 27.86 18.80 -1.75
CA VAL A 276 27.08 19.66 -2.64
C VAL A 276 26.65 18.88 -3.88
N THR A 277 25.39 19.07 -4.27
CA THR A 277 24.75 18.42 -5.40
C THR A 277 23.71 19.36 -6.02
N VAL A 278 22.98 18.89 -7.02
CA VAL A 278 21.82 19.58 -7.58
C VAL A 278 20.51 18.96 -7.10
N ALA A 279 19.50 19.81 -6.98
CA ALA A 279 18.09 19.45 -6.91
C ALA A 279 17.30 20.32 -7.91
N SER A 280 16.10 19.88 -8.26
CA SER A 280 15.16 20.65 -9.07
C SER A 280 13.96 21.09 -8.24
N GLY A 281 13.13 21.94 -8.83
CA GLY A 281 11.87 22.37 -8.23
C GLY A 281 11.07 23.23 -9.20
N VAL A 282 9.99 23.82 -8.67
CA VAL A 282 9.19 24.81 -9.39
C VAL A 282 9.03 26.09 -8.59
N ALA A 283 9.04 27.22 -9.28
CA ALA A 283 8.68 28.51 -8.75
C ALA A 283 7.42 29.02 -9.46
N ILE A 284 6.57 29.75 -8.74
CA ILE A 284 5.34 30.34 -9.25
C ILE A 284 5.19 31.76 -8.69
N ALA A 285 4.73 32.69 -9.53
CA ALA A 285 4.48 34.07 -9.14
C ALA A 285 3.26 34.62 -9.89
N PRO A 286 2.64 35.71 -9.41
CA PRO A 286 1.55 36.37 -10.13
C PRO A 286 2.04 36.82 -11.51
N ALA A 287 1.19 36.80 -12.52
CA ALA A 287 1.52 37.32 -13.85
C ALA A 287 1.61 38.86 -13.84
N ASP A 288 0.72 39.52 -13.10
CA ASP A 288 0.79 40.96 -12.83
C ASP A 288 1.46 41.19 -11.46
N ARG A 289 2.73 41.59 -11.49
CA ARG A 289 3.59 41.70 -10.30
C ARG A 289 3.68 43.11 -9.74
N GLY A 290 3.06 44.10 -10.39
CA GLY A 290 3.33 45.50 -10.09
C GLY A 290 4.84 45.79 -10.15
N GLY A 291 5.38 46.41 -9.10
CA GLY A 291 6.83 46.64 -8.96
C GLY A 291 7.33 46.56 -7.52
N ASP A 292 6.53 45.97 -6.62
CA ASP A 292 6.88 45.77 -5.22
C ASP A 292 7.58 44.40 -5.04
N GLU A 293 8.42 44.29 -4.01
CA GLU A 293 9.01 43.01 -3.59
C GLU A 293 7.89 42.02 -3.21
N LEU A 294 7.92 40.81 -3.78
CA LEU A 294 6.92 39.79 -3.55
C LEU A 294 7.26 38.96 -2.30
N PRO A 295 6.31 38.74 -1.39
CA PRO A 295 6.47 37.80 -0.28
C PRO A 295 6.58 36.35 -0.80
N LEU A 296 7.39 35.52 -0.14
CA LEU A 296 7.70 34.16 -0.60
C LEU A 296 7.10 33.08 0.31
N LEU A 297 6.43 32.09 -0.29
CA LEU A 297 6.09 30.81 0.34
C LEU A 297 7.13 29.74 -0.03
N SER A 298 7.73 29.12 0.99
CA SER A 298 8.65 27.99 0.81
C SER A 298 7.90 26.69 1.11
N ILE A 299 7.67 25.87 0.10
CA ILE A 299 6.76 24.73 0.19
C ILE A 299 7.56 23.43 0.13
N ALA A 300 7.42 22.65 1.20
CA ALA A 300 7.89 21.28 1.29
C ALA A 300 6.75 20.37 0.83
N HIS A 301 6.93 19.66 -0.29
CA HIS A 301 5.87 18.81 -0.82
C HIS A 301 5.72 17.49 -0.03
N GLY A 302 4.53 16.88 -0.11
CA GLY A 302 4.19 15.57 0.44
C GLY A 302 4.91 14.41 -0.26
N THR A 303 4.54 13.17 0.03
CA THR A 303 5.20 12.02 -0.59
C THR A 303 4.92 11.96 -2.09
N ALA A 304 5.98 12.10 -2.90
CA ALA A 304 5.91 11.95 -4.36
C ALA A 304 6.56 10.64 -4.86
N GLY A 305 7.44 10.03 -4.08
CA GLY A 305 8.23 8.83 -4.44
C GLY A 305 9.66 8.97 -3.97
N ILE A 306 10.55 8.02 -4.33
CA ILE A 306 11.96 8.07 -3.93
C ILE A 306 12.99 7.99 -5.06
N VAL A 307 12.50 8.03 -6.31
CA VAL A 307 13.30 7.85 -7.53
C VAL A 307 13.17 9.08 -8.44
N PRO A 308 14.17 9.35 -9.32
CA PRO A 308 14.25 10.62 -10.05
C PRO A 308 12.98 11.00 -10.84
N ARG A 309 12.35 10.05 -11.52
CA ARG A 309 11.11 10.27 -12.29
C ARG A 309 9.88 10.70 -11.48
N CYS A 310 9.97 10.76 -10.15
CA CYS A 310 8.87 11.15 -9.27
C CYS A 310 8.89 12.63 -8.86
N ALA A 311 9.79 13.45 -9.41
CA ALA A 311 9.81 14.89 -9.14
C ALA A 311 8.47 15.57 -9.49
N PRO A 312 7.87 16.34 -8.57
CA PRO A 312 6.70 17.18 -8.87
C PRO A 312 6.90 18.11 -10.05
N SER A 313 8.10 18.69 -10.26
CA SER A 313 8.39 19.55 -11.42
C SER A 313 8.28 18.87 -12.79
N MET A 314 8.25 17.53 -12.83
CA MET A 314 8.02 16.72 -14.03
C MET A 314 6.54 16.36 -14.22
N SER A 315 5.69 16.62 -13.21
CA SER A 315 4.27 16.28 -13.20
C SER A 315 3.48 17.21 -14.14
N PRO A 316 2.39 16.72 -14.79
CA PRO A 316 1.43 17.59 -15.44
C PRO A 316 0.69 18.52 -14.45
N THR A 317 0.73 18.23 -13.15
CA THR A 317 0.12 19.01 -12.07
C THR A 317 1.16 19.35 -10.98
N PRO A 318 2.18 20.17 -11.29
CA PRO A 318 3.34 20.39 -10.40
C PRO A 318 3.00 21.16 -9.12
N PHE A 319 1.85 21.82 -9.07
CA PHE A 319 1.36 22.58 -7.92
C PHE A 319 0.20 21.91 -7.18
N ALA A 320 -0.22 20.70 -7.59
CA ALA A 320 -1.38 20.01 -7.03
C ALA A 320 -1.08 19.19 -5.74
N ASP A 321 -0.05 19.59 -4.99
CA ASP A 321 0.29 18.96 -3.72
C ASP A 321 -0.55 19.51 -2.54
N GLY A 322 -0.32 19.04 -1.31
CA GLY A 322 -1.05 19.47 -0.13
C GLY A 322 -1.14 21.01 0.01
N ALA A 323 -2.38 21.51 0.14
CA ALA A 323 -2.75 22.92 0.18
C ALA A 323 -2.62 23.69 -1.16
N ALA A 324 -2.66 23.00 -2.30
CA ALA A 324 -2.67 23.60 -3.65
C ALA A 324 -3.65 24.77 -3.80
N ALA A 325 -4.88 24.63 -3.31
CA ALA A 325 -5.89 25.70 -3.40
C ALA A 325 -5.51 26.94 -2.58
N ALA A 326 -4.85 26.77 -1.43
CA ALA A 326 -4.34 27.89 -0.65
C ALA A 326 -3.15 28.55 -1.36
N LEU A 327 -2.25 27.77 -1.96
CA LEU A 327 -1.14 28.31 -2.77
C LEU A 327 -1.68 29.14 -3.94
N GLU A 328 -2.65 28.62 -4.68
CA GLU A 328 -3.28 29.33 -5.79
C GLU A 328 -3.89 30.66 -5.33
N GLN A 329 -4.62 30.68 -4.21
CA GLN A 329 -5.17 31.93 -3.62
C GLN A 329 -4.07 32.91 -3.21
N MET A 330 -2.99 32.41 -2.57
CA MET A 330 -1.88 33.28 -2.16
C MET A 330 -1.22 33.95 -3.37
N VAL A 331 -1.02 33.21 -4.46
CA VAL A 331 -0.42 33.75 -5.68
C VAL A 331 -1.40 34.69 -6.39
N THR A 332 -2.60 34.23 -6.71
CA THR A 332 -3.49 34.94 -7.62
C THR A 332 -4.31 36.05 -6.96
N GLU A 333 -4.57 35.97 -5.66
CA GLU A 333 -5.41 36.92 -4.93
C GLU A 333 -4.63 37.80 -3.95
N HIS A 334 -3.51 37.30 -3.41
CA HIS A 334 -2.71 38.01 -2.39
C HIS A 334 -1.34 38.48 -2.87
N GLY A 335 -0.95 38.19 -4.12
CA GLY A 335 0.30 38.69 -4.71
C GLY A 335 1.57 38.04 -4.14
N TRP A 336 1.51 36.77 -3.76
CA TRP A 336 2.67 36.02 -3.27
C TRP A 336 3.39 35.24 -4.36
N ALA A 337 4.69 35.05 -4.19
CA ALA A 337 5.43 34.02 -4.90
C ALA A 337 5.47 32.73 -4.08
N GLY A 338 5.65 31.60 -4.75
CA GLY A 338 5.83 30.29 -4.13
C GLY A 338 6.98 29.53 -4.78
N VAL A 339 7.69 28.72 -3.98
CA VAL A 339 8.69 27.78 -4.46
C VAL A 339 8.47 26.41 -3.83
N ILE A 340 8.50 25.37 -4.65
CA ILE A 340 8.43 23.97 -4.25
C ILE A 340 9.75 23.30 -4.66
N SER A 341 10.48 22.78 -3.70
CA SER A 341 11.65 21.93 -3.95
C SER A 341 11.18 20.52 -4.30
N ASP A 342 11.70 19.91 -5.37
CA ASP A 342 11.47 18.46 -5.61
C ASP A 342 12.24 17.59 -4.60
N TYR A 343 13.18 18.15 -3.85
CA TYR A 343 14.22 17.43 -3.10
C TYR A 343 15.25 16.70 -3.97
N VAL A 344 16.47 16.58 -3.44
CA VAL A 344 17.55 15.80 -4.03
C VAL A 344 17.12 14.35 -4.29
N GLY A 345 17.51 13.80 -5.43
CA GLY A 345 17.17 12.45 -5.87
C GLY A 345 15.79 12.35 -6.56
N LEU A 346 14.97 13.39 -6.48
CA LEU A 346 13.81 13.57 -7.35
C LEU A 346 14.19 14.57 -8.46
N GLY A 347 13.87 14.21 -9.70
CA GLY A 347 14.32 14.86 -10.94
C GLY A 347 15.81 14.61 -11.24
N THR A 348 16.63 14.65 -10.22
CA THR A 348 18.10 14.60 -10.28
C THR A 348 18.67 13.23 -9.92
N ALA A 349 19.96 13.00 -10.18
CA ALA A 349 20.59 11.70 -9.96
C ALA A 349 20.71 11.32 -8.47
N GLY A 350 20.43 10.05 -8.18
CA GLY A 350 20.53 9.44 -6.85
C GLY A 350 19.17 9.04 -6.29
N MET A 351 19.18 8.47 -5.08
CA MET A 351 17.97 8.15 -4.31
C MET A 351 17.53 9.37 -3.50
N HIS A 352 16.23 9.60 -3.42
CA HIS A 352 15.69 10.62 -2.51
C HIS A 352 15.84 10.18 -1.04
N PRO A 353 16.46 11.00 -0.16
CA PRO A 353 16.53 10.78 1.29
C PRO A 353 15.16 11.00 1.97
N TYR A 354 14.22 10.08 1.74
CA TYR A 354 12.85 10.16 2.21
C TYR A 354 12.75 10.23 3.74
N LEU A 355 12.07 11.24 4.27
CA LEU A 355 11.92 11.50 5.71
C LEU A 355 13.27 11.66 6.44
N VAL A 356 14.31 12.09 5.73
CA VAL A 356 15.57 12.53 6.34
C VAL A 356 15.51 14.03 6.55
N GLY A 357 15.13 14.44 7.75
CA GLY A 357 14.69 15.81 8.03
C GLY A 357 15.68 16.91 7.67
N ARG A 358 16.96 16.71 7.99
CA ARG A 358 18.01 17.68 7.61
C ARG A 358 18.13 17.81 6.09
N ALA A 359 17.98 16.72 5.33
CA ALA A 359 18.08 16.77 3.88
C ALA A 359 16.89 17.52 3.28
N GLU A 360 15.66 17.18 3.66
CA GLU A 360 14.45 17.87 3.18
C GLU A 360 14.53 19.38 3.46
N ALA A 361 14.88 19.76 4.69
CA ALA A 361 14.99 21.16 5.08
C ALA A 361 16.06 21.94 4.31
N ARG A 362 17.24 21.34 4.08
CA ARG A 362 18.29 21.95 3.24
C ARG A 362 17.78 22.23 1.83
N ASN A 363 17.09 21.26 1.26
CA ASN A 363 16.53 21.37 -0.08
C ASN A 363 15.46 22.47 -0.18
N VAL A 364 14.59 22.62 0.83
CA VAL A 364 13.58 23.69 0.91
C VAL A 364 14.24 25.07 1.02
N LEU A 365 15.18 25.25 1.95
CA LEU A 365 15.88 26.53 2.17
C LEU A 365 16.68 26.96 0.94
N ASP A 366 17.37 26.01 0.31
CA ASP A 366 18.16 26.28 -0.88
C ASP A 366 17.29 26.56 -2.12
N ALA A 367 16.08 25.97 -2.20
CA ALA A 367 15.12 26.34 -3.23
C ALA A 367 14.65 27.79 -3.07
N SER A 368 14.43 28.26 -1.84
CA SER A 368 14.09 29.66 -1.55
C SER A 368 15.20 30.62 -1.97
N ARG A 369 16.45 30.29 -1.64
CA ARG A 369 17.63 31.06 -2.09
C ARG A 369 17.74 31.09 -3.62
N ALA A 370 17.49 29.96 -4.27
CA ALA A 370 17.54 29.87 -5.73
C ALA A 370 16.40 30.65 -6.41
N ALA A 371 15.19 30.63 -5.84
CA ALA A 371 14.07 31.40 -6.35
C ALA A 371 14.33 32.91 -6.29
N GLN A 372 15.02 33.41 -5.26
CA GLN A 372 15.43 34.81 -5.14
C GLN A 372 16.42 35.27 -6.23
N GLN A 373 17.03 34.33 -6.97
CA GLN A 373 17.96 34.60 -8.07
C GLN A 373 17.26 34.56 -9.45
N LEU A 374 15.94 34.37 -9.50
CA LEU A 374 15.20 34.32 -10.77
C LEU A 374 15.13 35.70 -11.43
N ASP A 375 15.58 35.76 -12.69
CA ASP A 375 15.52 36.98 -13.48
C ASP A 375 14.07 37.48 -13.66
N GLY A 376 13.84 38.75 -13.31
CA GLY A 376 12.53 39.39 -13.46
C GLY A 376 11.55 39.17 -12.30
N LEU A 377 12.01 38.53 -11.21
CA LEU A 377 11.30 38.48 -9.93
C LEU A 377 12.10 39.26 -8.88
N ASP A 378 11.41 40.07 -8.09
CA ASP A 378 11.94 40.68 -6.87
C ASP A 378 11.26 39.98 -5.69
N LEU A 379 11.99 39.08 -5.00
CA LEU A 379 11.43 38.22 -3.96
C LEU A 379 12.07 38.55 -2.61
N SER A 380 11.25 38.60 -1.57
CA SER A 380 11.71 38.82 -0.21
C SER A 380 12.63 37.70 0.28
N THR A 381 13.59 38.06 1.12
CA THR A 381 14.37 37.08 1.90
C THR A 381 13.54 36.44 3.01
N ASP A 382 12.46 37.09 3.44
CA ASP A 382 11.55 36.57 4.43
C ASP A 382 10.63 35.53 3.80
N THR A 383 10.30 34.46 4.54
CA THR A 383 9.41 33.42 4.01
C THR A 383 8.54 32.77 5.08
N VAL A 384 7.46 32.13 4.63
CA VAL A 384 6.65 31.22 5.44
C VAL A 384 6.79 29.82 4.85
N ALA A 385 7.12 28.85 5.72
CA ALA A 385 7.30 27.46 5.31
C ALA A 385 5.99 26.68 5.47
N TRP A 386 5.54 26.00 4.41
CA TRP A 386 4.35 25.13 4.44
C TRP A 386 4.72 23.70 4.05
N GLY A 387 3.95 22.73 4.56
CA GLY A 387 3.96 21.39 3.98
C GLY A 387 2.94 20.44 4.59
N HIS A 388 2.59 19.40 3.82
CA HIS A 388 1.62 18.37 4.20
C HIS A 388 2.28 16.99 4.29
N SER A 389 1.90 16.16 5.27
CA SER A 389 2.42 14.79 5.40
C SER A 389 3.96 14.76 5.56
N GLN A 390 4.70 14.13 4.63
CA GLN A 390 6.16 14.27 4.51
C GLN A 390 6.59 15.74 4.42
N GLY A 391 5.90 16.54 3.61
CA GLY A 391 6.15 17.96 3.49
C GLY A 391 5.94 18.71 4.81
N GLY A 392 4.98 18.27 5.63
CA GLY A 392 4.78 18.82 6.97
C GLY A 392 5.96 18.52 7.90
N HIS A 393 6.54 17.34 7.79
CA HIS A 393 7.82 17.00 8.43
C HIS A 393 8.96 17.88 7.90
N GLY A 394 9.07 18.06 6.58
CA GLY A 394 10.05 18.93 5.93
C GLY A 394 9.93 20.40 6.35
N ALA A 395 8.72 20.94 6.49
CA ALA A 395 8.46 22.31 6.94
C ALA A 395 8.89 22.52 8.40
N LEU A 396 8.58 21.56 9.28
CA LEU A 396 9.04 21.60 10.68
C LEU A 396 10.57 21.54 10.77
N TRP A 397 11.23 20.67 9.98
CA TRP A 397 12.69 20.61 9.93
C TRP A 397 13.32 21.87 9.31
N THR A 398 12.68 22.46 8.30
CA THR A 398 13.07 23.74 7.69
C THR A 398 13.19 24.81 8.77
N GLY A 399 12.17 24.91 9.63
CA GLY A 399 12.22 25.77 10.80
C GLY A 399 13.35 25.44 11.77
N GLN A 400 13.54 24.16 12.08
CA GLN A 400 14.49 23.71 13.08
C GLN A 400 15.96 23.98 12.71
N ILE A 401 16.31 23.95 11.42
CA ILE A 401 17.71 24.12 10.98
C ILE A 401 18.00 25.45 10.30
N ALA A 402 16.98 26.28 10.02
CA ALA A 402 17.14 27.51 9.25
C ALA A 402 18.27 28.40 9.81
N GLY A 403 18.28 28.68 11.11
CA GLY A 403 19.28 29.56 11.71
C GLY A 403 20.73 29.09 11.57
N ASP A 404 20.96 27.77 11.56
CA ASP A 404 22.31 27.19 11.50
C ASP A 404 22.78 26.93 10.06
N TYR A 405 21.86 26.57 9.16
CA TYR A 405 22.17 26.19 7.78
C TYR A 405 22.01 27.36 6.78
N ALA A 406 20.97 28.16 6.97
CA ALA A 406 20.61 29.27 6.09
C ALA A 406 20.13 30.50 6.89
N PRO A 407 21.04 31.27 7.50
CA PRO A 407 20.67 32.39 8.36
C PRO A 407 20.12 33.60 7.61
N GLU A 408 20.25 33.65 6.28
CA GLU A 408 19.78 34.77 5.45
C GLU A 408 18.25 34.80 5.30
N PRO A 409 17.55 33.68 4.98
CA PRO A 409 16.09 33.67 4.98
C PRO A 409 15.50 33.76 6.39
N THR A 410 14.67 34.77 6.65
CA THR A 410 13.96 34.90 7.92
C THR A 410 12.61 34.19 7.85
N LEU A 411 12.43 33.15 8.67
CA LEU A 411 11.14 32.49 8.78
C LEU A 411 10.15 33.35 9.59
N ARG A 412 9.02 33.69 8.96
CA ARG A 412 7.91 34.42 9.59
C ARG A 412 6.86 33.47 10.18
N GLY A 413 6.80 32.24 9.69
CA GLY A 413 5.94 31.18 10.20
C GLY A 413 6.26 29.83 9.60
N ILE A 414 5.86 28.76 10.29
CA ILE A 414 5.99 27.37 9.85
C ILE A 414 4.62 26.68 10.01
N ALA A 415 4.08 26.10 8.95
CA ALA A 415 2.79 25.42 8.96
C ALA A 415 2.93 23.96 8.48
N GLY A 416 2.67 23.02 9.39
CA GLY A 416 2.60 21.59 9.10
C GLY A 416 1.15 21.09 9.08
N MET A 417 0.75 20.38 8.02
CA MET A 417 -0.60 19.83 7.86
C MET A 417 -0.52 18.31 7.87
N ALA A 418 -1.15 17.65 8.85
CA ALA A 418 -0.94 16.24 9.16
C ALA A 418 0.54 15.82 9.07
N PRO A 419 1.47 16.56 9.72
CA PRO A 419 2.90 16.34 9.52
C PRO A 419 3.33 14.98 10.04
N ALA A 420 4.24 14.30 9.34
CA ALA A 420 4.92 13.09 9.84
C ALA A 420 5.88 13.43 11.00
N SER A 421 5.33 13.82 12.14
CA SER A 421 6.05 14.50 13.23
C SER A 421 6.69 13.55 14.25
N ASP A 422 6.21 12.30 14.33
CA ASP A 422 6.79 11.21 15.12
C ASP A 422 7.00 9.98 14.24
N LEU A 423 8.18 9.87 13.64
CA LEU A 423 8.46 8.82 12.66
C LEU A 423 8.54 7.43 13.29
N TYR A 424 8.96 7.34 14.54
CA TYR A 424 8.99 6.06 15.25
C TYR A 424 7.56 5.55 15.46
N ARG A 425 6.67 6.40 15.99
CA ARG A 425 5.27 6.00 16.21
C ARG A 425 4.54 5.77 14.89
N LEU A 426 4.84 6.54 13.84
CA LEU A 426 4.32 6.27 12.50
C LEU A 426 4.71 4.87 12.02
N ALA A 427 5.98 4.50 12.18
CA ALA A 427 6.48 3.19 11.78
C ALA A 427 6.01 2.04 12.68
N ASP A 428 5.71 2.27 13.95
CA ASP A 428 5.28 1.23 14.89
C ASP A 428 3.76 1.06 14.98
N GLU A 429 3.00 2.14 15.04
CA GLU A 429 1.54 2.09 15.20
C GLU A 429 0.81 1.80 13.89
N ASP A 430 1.34 2.26 12.75
CA ASP A 430 0.70 2.09 11.43
C ASP A 430 1.27 0.91 10.61
N LYS A 431 2.16 0.10 11.20
CA LYS A 431 2.94 -0.95 10.51
C LYS A 431 2.12 -2.02 9.78
N ASP A 432 0.89 -2.24 10.22
CA ASP A 432 -0.03 -3.21 9.63
C ASP A 432 -0.95 -2.63 8.55
N SER A 433 -1.07 -1.29 8.50
CA SER A 433 -1.94 -0.60 7.55
C SER A 433 -1.31 -0.56 6.15
N VAL A 434 -2.14 -0.33 5.14
CA VAL A 434 -1.68 -0.18 3.75
C VAL A 434 -0.79 1.06 3.61
N GLY A 435 -1.12 2.14 4.31
CA GLY A 435 -0.36 3.40 4.32
C GLY A 435 1.02 3.18 4.95
N GLY A 436 1.06 2.67 6.18
CA GLY A 436 2.29 2.43 6.91
C GLY A 436 3.21 1.41 6.25
N LYS A 437 2.67 0.37 5.58
CA LYS A 437 3.47 -0.53 4.73
C LYS A 437 4.11 0.18 3.54
N THR A 438 3.42 1.15 2.95
CA THR A 438 3.93 1.94 1.82
C THR A 438 5.02 2.90 2.28
N VAL A 439 4.79 3.64 3.36
CA VAL A 439 5.79 4.51 4.00
C VAL A 439 7.02 3.70 4.42
N SER A 440 6.81 2.55 5.07
CA SER A 440 7.90 1.66 5.49
C SER A 440 8.69 1.08 4.31
N ALA A 441 8.06 0.85 3.15
CA ALA A 441 8.77 0.42 1.95
C ALA A 441 9.67 1.53 1.38
N TYR A 442 9.24 2.78 1.39
CA TYR A 442 10.10 3.90 1.01
C TYR A 442 11.26 4.09 1.98
N ILE A 443 11.00 4.02 3.29
CA ILE A 443 12.05 4.04 4.32
C ILE A 443 13.02 2.87 4.11
N ALA A 444 12.53 1.64 3.93
CA ALA A 444 13.37 0.45 3.77
C ALA A 444 14.38 0.60 2.64
N THR A 445 13.96 1.11 1.48
CA THR A 445 14.84 1.27 0.32
C THR A 445 15.73 2.51 0.45
N SER A 446 15.16 3.67 0.79
CA SER A 446 15.92 4.92 0.92
C SER A 446 16.97 4.82 2.03
N TRP A 447 16.58 4.38 3.22
CA TRP A 447 17.47 4.34 4.39
C TRP A 447 18.49 3.22 4.34
N ASN A 448 18.28 2.17 3.53
CA ASN A 448 19.33 1.19 3.25
C ASN A 448 20.51 1.80 2.48
N GLU A 449 20.28 2.87 1.70
CA GLU A 449 21.32 3.62 1.00
C GLU A 449 21.89 4.75 1.87
N ILE A 450 21.03 5.50 2.57
CA ILE A 450 21.43 6.65 3.39
C ILE A 450 22.11 6.23 4.70
N TYR A 451 21.67 5.13 5.31
CA TYR A 451 22.21 4.56 6.55
C TYR A 451 22.64 3.10 6.32
N PRO A 452 23.71 2.86 5.54
CA PRO A 452 24.12 1.51 5.14
C PRO A 452 24.48 0.62 6.33
N GLU A 453 24.80 1.19 7.49
CA GLU A 453 25.03 0.47 8.74
C GLU A 453 23.80 -0.28 9.27
N LEU A 454 22.59 0.09 8.83
CA LEU A 454 21.34 -0.57 9.24
C LEU A 454 21.09 -1.89 8.49
N ASP A 455 21.65 -2.06 7.29
CA ASP A 455 21.42 -3.22 6.39
C ASP A 455 19.93 -3.62 6.32
N LEU A 456 19.04 -2.65 6.09
CA LEU A 456 17.59 -2.87 6.17
C LEU A 456 17.12 -3.95 5.19
N SER A 457 17.72 -4.03 4.00
CA SER A 457 17.39 -5.03 2.98
C SER A 457 17.59 -6.48 3.48
N GLY A 458 18.57 -6.70 4.36
CA GLY A 458 18.86 -7.99 4.99
C GLY A 458 17.92 -8.34 6.15
N HIS A 459 17.17 -7.37 6.67
CA HIS A 459 16.37 -7.49 7.89
C HIS A 459 14.86 -7.32 7.69
N LEU A 460 14.39 -7.27 6.45
CA LEU A 460 12.95 -7.22 6.13
C LEU A 460 12.23 -8.52 6.54
N ASN A 461 10.95 -8.41 6.89
CA ASN A 461 10.13 -9.60 7.16
C ASN A 461 10.06 -10.54 5.93
N PRO A 462 10.01 -11.87 6.14
CA PRO A 462 9.99 -12.83 5.03
C PRO A 462 8.85 -12.58 4.04
N GLY A 463 9.20 -12.37 2.77
CA GLY A 463 8.24 -12.19 1.68
C GLY A 463 7.81 -10.75 1.41
N THR A 464 8.31 -9.76 2.17
CA THR A 464 8.02 -8.34 1.92
C THR A 464 8.95 -7.70 0.89
N ALA A 465 10.20 -8.18 0.76
CA ALA A 465 11.25 -7.59 -0.08
C ALA A 465 10.83 -7.26 -1.53
N HIS A 466 10.08 -8.15 -2.18
CA HIS A 466 9.60 -7.89 -3.55
C HIS A 466 8.52 -6.79 -3.59
N GLY A 467 7.64 -6.75 -2.59
CA GLY A 467 6.66 -5.68 -2.45
C GLY A 467 7.33 -4.34 -2.19
N VAL A 468 8.34 -4.33 -1.32
CA VAL A 468 9.18 -3.15 -1.04
C VAL A 468 9.84 -2.64 -2.32
N GLU A 469 10.58 -3.50 -3.03
CA GLU A 469 11.22 -3.17 -4.31
C GLU A 469 10.22 -2.56 -5.31
N LYS A 470 9.02 -3.16 -5.43
CA LYS A 470 8.00 -2.67 -6.35
C LYS A 470 7.36 -1.36 -5.92
N ILE A 471 7.12 -1.14 -4.64
CA ILE A 471 6.57 0.13 -4.14
C ILE A 471 7.60 1.25 -4.32
N SER A 472 8.87 0.98 -3.99
CA SER A 472 9.96 1.96 -4.09
C SER A 472 10.20 2.47 -5.52
N ASP A 473 9.81 1.69 -6.53
CA ASP A 473 9.90 2.05 -7.93
C ASP A 473 8.69 2.89 -8.44
N LEU A 474 7.63 3.01 -7.63
CA LEU A 474 6.42 3.79 -7.94
C LEU A 474 6.56 5.24 -7.47
N CYS A 475 5.86 6.12 -8.17
CA CYS A 475 5.60 7.47 -7.70
C CYS A 475 4.29 7.49 -6.91
N PHE A 476 4.16 8.40 -5.98
CA PHE A 476 2.98 8.60 -5.16
C PHE A 476 2.23 9.87 -5.64
N ASN A 477 2.05 9.99 -6.96
CA ASN A 477 1.27 11.04 -7.62
C ASN A 477 -0.16 10.55 -7.97
N GLU A 478 -1.05 11.46 -8.38
CA GLU A 478 -2.50 11.24 -8.54
C GLU A 478 -2.92 9.87 -9.12
N LYS A 479 -2.18 9.33 -10.11
CA LYS A 479 -2.50 8.03 -10.74
C LYS A 479 -1.76 6.84 -10.13
N ASP A 480 -0.50 7.00 -9.72
CA ASP A 480 0.30 5.91 -9.17
C ASP A 480 0.03 5.67 -7.66
N VAL A 481 -0.60 6.61 -6.94
CA VAL A 481 -1.06 6.40 -5.53
C VAL A 481 -1.95 5.17 -5.40
N ILE A 482 -2.90 5.00 -6.32
CA ILE A 482 -3.79 3.84 -6.32
C ILE A 482 -2.98 2.56 -6.53
N ALA A 483 -2.01 2.57 -7.46
CA ALA A 483 -1.15 1.43 -7.70
C ALA A 483 -0.24 1.13 -6.50
N ALA A 484 0.34 2.14 -5.84
CA ALA A 484 1.18 2.02 -4.67
C ALA A 484 0.41 1.46 -3.47
N LEU A 485 -0.76 2.02 -3.17
CA LEU A 485 -1.65 1.51 -2.12
C LEU A 485 -2.10 0.08 -2.42
N LEU A 486 -2.48 -0.23 -3.67
CA LEU A 486 -2.82 -1.60 -4.05
C LEU A 486 -1.63 -2.55 -3.90
N ARG A 487 -0.40 -2.14 -4.23
CA ARG A 487 0.80 -2.94 -3.95
C ARG A 487 1.03 -3.10 -2.45
N GLY A 488 0.78 -2.07 -1.64
CA GLY A 488 0.78 -2.12 -0.18
C GLY A 488 -0.18 -3.17 0.37
N THR A 489 -1.39 -3.32 -0.22
CA THR A 489 -2.32 -4.42 0.13
C THR A 489 -1.76 -5.81 -0.17
N GLN A 490 -0.76 -5.90 -1.05
CA GLN A 490 -0.09 -7.16 -1.39
C GLN A 490 1.17 -7.40 -0.56
N ILE A 491 1.53 -6.50 0.35
CA ILE A 491 2.55 -6.77 1.38
C ILE A 491 1.88 -7.58 2.51
N PRO A 492 2.36 -8.82 2.74
CA PRO A 492 1.64 -9.80 3.55
C PRO A 492 1.56 -9.44 5.04
N GLU A 493 2.57 -8.76 5.56
CA GLU A 493 2.78 -8.44 6.98
C GLU A 493 3.49 -7.07 7.07
N GLN A 494 3.74 -6.55 8.26
CA GLN A 494 4.58 -5.36 8.45
C GLN A 494 5.95 -5.52 7.76
N VAL A 495 6.52 -4.42 7.24
CA VAL A 495 7.77 -4.45 6.46
C VAL A 495 8.97 -4.83 7.34
N PHE A 496 9.07 -4.19 8.51
CA PHE A 496 10.14 -4.42 9.48
C PHE A 496 9.65 -5.30 10.64
N PRO A 497 10.47 -6.26 11.12
CA PRO A 497 10.18 -6.92 12.39
C PRO A 497 10.33 -5.94 13.56
N ASP A 498 9.61 -6.19 14.65
CA ASP A 498 9.63 -5.32 15.84
C ASP A 498 11.06 -5.13 16.38
N SER A 499 11.90 -6.16 16.33
CA SER A 499 13.30 -6.07 16.78
C SER A 499 14.16 -5.08 15.99
N VAL A 500 13.82 -4.83 14.72
CA VAL A 500 14.52 -3.83 13.89
C VAL A 500 14.02 -2.44 14.24
N LEU A 501 12.70 -2.28 14.39
CA LEU A 501 12.09 -1.03 14.84
C LEU A 501 12.58 -0.64 16.25
N GLU A 502 12.69 -1.57 17.18
CA GLU A 502 13.20 -1.32 18.53
C GLU A 502 14.73 -1.08 18.57
N GLY A 503 15.43 -1.37 17.48
CA GLY A 503 16.89 -1.21 17.35
C GLY A 503 17.32 0.06 16.62
N GLY A 504 18.40 -0.04 15.85
CA GLY A 504 19.03 1.11 15.20
C GLY A 504 18.13 1.87 14.21
N LEU A 505 17.17 1.19 13.57
CA LEU A 505 16.18 1.87 12.73
C LEU A 505 15.30 2.81 13.57
N GLY A 506 14.82 2.35 14.73
CA GLY A 506 14.02 3.18 15.63
C GLY A 506 14.77 4.39 16.16
N ASP A 507 16.06 4.23 16.46
CA ASP A 507 16.91 5.34 16.88
C ASP A 507 17.02 6.39 15.76
N ARG A 508 17.27 5.97 14.52
CA ARG A 508 17.29 6.87 13.35
C ARG A 508 15.93 7.53 13.07
N LEU A 509 14.81 6.83 13.28
CA LEU A 509 13.46 7.39 13.15
C LEU A 509 13.21 8.48 14.19
N ARG A 510 13.64 8.27 15.45
CA ARG A 510 13.54 9.30 16.50
C ARG A 510 14.46 10.49 16.22
N GLU A 511 15.68 10.24 15.75
CA GLU A 511 16.63 11.30 15.36
C GLU A 511 16.09 12.17 14.21
N ASN A 512 15.36 11.58 13.27
CA ASN A 512 14.73 12.30 12.18
C ASN A 512 13.33 12.84 12.52
N SER A 513 12.80 12.64 13.73
CA SER A 513 11.54 13.29 14.13
C SER A 513 11.79 14.75 14.52
N PRO A 514 11.04 15.73 14.01
CA PRO A 514 11.24 17.13 14.36
C PRO A 514 10.93 17.37 15.84
N THR A 515 11.80 18.10 16.51
CA THR A 515 11.70 18.39 17.94
C THR A 515 11.85 19.87 18.29
N GLY A 516 12.09 20.73 17.29
CA GLY A 516 12.39 22.13 17.51
C GLY A 516 13.80 22.32 18.10
N PRO A 517 14.09 23.50 18.70
CA PRO A 517 13.20 24.67 18.77
C PRO A 517 12.97 25.27 17.38
N TRP A 518 11.90 26.07 17.24
CA TRP A 518 11.60 26.80 16.01
C TRP A 518 11.79 28.31 16.20
N PRO A 519 12.40 29.01 15.23
CA PRO A 519 12.65 30.45 15.32
C PRO A 519 11.40 31.32 15.05
N ALA A 520 10.30 30.70 14.62
CA ALA A 520 9.07 31.37 14.19
C ALA A 520 7.83 30.65 14.73
N PRO A 521 6.65 31.30 14.74
CA PRO A 521 5.42 30.65 15.14
C PRO A 521 5.09 29.40 14.31
N VAL A 522 4.64 28.34 14.99
CA VAL A 522 4.31 27.05 14.38
C VAL A 522 2.81 26.83 14.41
N LEU A 523 2.24 26.49 13.25
CA LEU A 523 0.88 25.94 13.12
C LEU A 523 0.96 24.46 12.78
N VAL A 524 0.15 23.66 13.48
CA VAL A 524 -0.08 22.25 13.16
C VAL A 524 -1.57 22.04 12.94
N ALA A 525 -1.95 21.57 11.75
CA ALA A 525 -3.32 21.20 11.43
C ALA A 525 -3.47 19.68 11.36
N GLN A 526 -4.55 19.11 11.92
CA GLN A 526 -4.78 17.66 11.92
C GLN A 526 -6.25 17.33 11.59
N GLY A 527 -6.46 16.40 10.66
CA GLY A 527 -7.76 15.79 10.41
C GLY A 527 -8.05 14.70 11.45
N LEU A 528 -9.23 14.71 12.08
CA LEU A 528 -9.57 13.74 13.13
C LEU A 528 -10.01 12.37 12.61
N ALA A 529 -10.13 12.21 11.29
CA ALA A 529 -10.39 10.92 10.64
C ALA A 529 -9.16 10.40 9.86
N ASP A 530 -7.97 10.97 10.10
CA ASP A 530 -6.73 10.58 9.45
C ASP A 530 -6.31 9.15 9.84
N PRO A 531 -6.23 8.20 8.88
CA PRO A 531 -5.87 6.82 9.17
C PRO A 531 -4.35 6.56 9.12
N LEU A 532 -3.54 7.53 8.72
CA LEU A 532 -2.09 7.38 8.51
C LEU A 532 -1.31 8.11 9.61
N VAL A 533 -1.44 9.44 9.66
CA VAL A 533 -0.91 10.25 10.76
C VAL A 533 -2.02 10.40 11.78
N THR A 534 -2.11 9.43 12.69
CA THR A 534 -3.30 9.32 13.54
C THR A 534 -3.43 10.54 14.47
N PRO A 535 -4.66 10.99 14.78
CA PRO A 535 -4.87 12.12 15.69
C PRO A 535 -4.19 11.92 17.05
N THR A 536 -4.24 10.71 17.59
CA THR A 536 -3.59 10.36 18.86
C THR A 536 -2.08 10.53 18.80
N MET A 537 -1.44 10.14 17.70
CA MET A 537 0.00 10.32 17.50
C MET A 537 0.35 11.80 17.46
N GLN A 538 -0.39 12.58 16.67
CA GLN A 538 -0.16 14.01 16.53
C GLN A 538 -0.41 14.78 17.84
N GLU A 539 -1.50 14.45 18.56
CA GLU A 539 -1.81 15.02 19.88
C GLU A 539 -0.70 14.77 20.89
N ASN A 540 -0.14 13.55 20.93
CA ASN A 540 0.96 13.21 21.83
C ASN A 540 2.24 13.97 21.48
N TRP A 541 2.57 14.10 20.19
CA TRP A 541 3.74 14.87 19.75
C TRP A 541 3.58 16.35 20.12
N VAL A 542 2.42 16.96 19.82
CA VAL A 542 2.11 18.36 20.17
C VAL A 542 2.21 18.57 21.68
N ALA A 543 1.55 17.72 22.49
CA ALA A 543 1.60 17.82 23.94
C ALA A 543 3.04 17.73 24.48
N GLY A 544 3.88 16.89 23.88
CA GLY A 544 5.30 16.78 24.21
C GLY A 544 6.09 18.06 23.91
N ARG A 545 5.84 18.70 22.76
CA ARG A 545 6.45 19.99 22.40
C ARG A 545 5.97 21.13 23.29
N CYS A 546 4.67 21.21 23.55
CA CYS A 546 4.08 22.15 24.51
C CYS A 546 4.74 22.05 25.90
N ALA A 547 4.95 20.83 26.39
CA ALA A 547 5.61 20.60 27.68
C ALA A 547 7.09 20.99 27.67
N ALA A 548 7.74 20.98 26.50
CA ALA A 548 9.10 21.48 26.30
C ALA A 548 9.17 23.01 26.16
N GLY A 549 8.03 23.70 26.07
CA GLY A 549 7.93 25.16 25.99
C GLY A 549 7.79 25.72 24.58
N ASP A 550 7.58 24.87 23.56
CA ASP A 550 7.38 25.30 22.18
C ASP A 550 5.94 25.82 21.98
N PRO A 551 5.74 27.06 21.50
CA PRO A 551 4.42 27.61 21.25
C PRO A 551 3.85 27.08 19.91
N ILE A 552 2.79 26.28 19.97
CA ILE A 552 2.14 25.64 18.82
C ILE A 552 0.66 26.05 18.74
N ASP A 553 0.26 26.60 17.59
CA ASP A 553 -1.14 26.74 17.16
C ASP A 553 -1.63 25.41 16.59
N TYR A 554 -2.22 24.57 17.45
CA TYR A 554 -2.71 23.25 17.06
C TYR A 554 -4.20 23.29 16.73
N ARG A 555 -4.54 22.96 15.49
CA ARG A 555 -5.91 23.00 14.95
C ARG A 555 -6.37 21.64 14.50
N THR A 556 -7.55 21.23 14.94
CA THR A 556 -8.13 19.92 14.62
C THR A 556 -9.41 20.06 13.79
N TYR A 557 -9.61 19.18 12.82
CA TYR A 557 -10.74 19.23 11.90
C TYR A 557 -11.55 17.92 11.93
N PRO A 558 -12.74 17.92 12.55
CA PRO A 558 -13.60 16.73 12.64
C PRO A 558 -14.01 16.19 11.26
N GLY A 559 -13.90 14.87 11.09
CA GLY A 559 -14.38 14.17 9.89
C GLY A 559 -13.50 14.30 8.65
N LEU A 560 -12.44 15.10 8.67
CA LEU A 560 -11.45 15.16 7.59
C LEU A 560 -10.40 14.06 7.78
N ASP A 561 -10.15 13.30 6.72
CA ASP A 561 -9.06 12.33 6.65
C ASP A 561 -7.74 13.00 6.21
N HIS A 562 -6.71 12.19 5.94
CA HIS A 562 -5.37 12.67 5.60
C HIS A 562 -5.35 13.63 4.39
N MET A 563 -6.16 13.34 3.37
CA MET A 563 -6.21 14.14 2.13
C MET A 563 -7.33 15.18 2.17
N GLY A 564 -8.45 14.86 2.79
CA GLY A 564 -9.58 15.77 3.01
C GLY A 564 -9.18 17.00 3.84
N LEU A 565 -8.17 16.90 4.69
CA LEU A 565 -7.60 18.04 5.43
C LEU A 565 -7.10 19.14 4.50
N VAL A 566 -6.51 18.78 3.36
CA VAL A 566 -5.85 19.69 2.40
C VAL A 566 -6.57 19.79 1.06
N ALA A 567 -7.79 19.22 0.97
CA ALA A 567 -8.64 19.35 -0.20
C ALA A 567 -9.06 20.81 -0.44
N ALA A 568 -9.42 21.13 -1.69
CA ALA A 568 -9.74 22.51 -2.08
C ALA A 568 -10.88 23.13 -1.27
N ASP A 569 -11.89 22.34 -0.91
CA ASP A 569 -13.06 22.74 -0.11
C ASP A 569 -12.85 22.60 1.41
N SER A 570 -11.63 22.26 1.86
CA SER A 570 -11.31 22.14 3.26
C SER A 570 -11.49 23.47 4.01
N PRO A 571 -12.10 23.48 5.21
CA PRO A 571 -12.15 24.66 6.06
C PRO A 571 -10.76 25.15 6.51
N LEU A 572 -9.71 24.32 6.39
CA LEU A 572 -8.33 24.73 6.63
C LEU A 572 -7.85 25.73 5.59
N THR A 573 -8.24 25.61 4.32
CA THR A 573 -7.73 26.43 3.20
C THR A 573 -7.79 27.94 3.50
N PRO A 574 -8.95 28.55 3.79
CA PRO A 574 -9.01 29.98 4.12
C PRO A 574 -8.32 30.32 5.44
N GLN A 575 -8.22 29.37 6.38
CA GLN A 575 -7.55 29.59 7.67
C GLN A 575 -6.02 29.61 7.54
N LEU A 576 -5.46 28.79 6.65
CA LEU A 576 -4.02 28.74 6.35
C LEU A 576 -3.57 30.01 5.62
N VAL A 577 -4.36 30.46 4.64
CA VAL A 577 -4.17 31.74 3.95
C VAL A 577 -4.14 32.87 4.97
N GLN A 578 -5.19 33.02 5.78
CA GLN A 578 -5.26 34.10 6.77
C GLN A 578 -4.13 34.00 7.80
N TRP A 579 -3.84 32.80 8.32
CA TRP A 579 -2.75 32.63 9.28
C TRP A 579 -1.41 33.08 8.70
N THR A 580 -1.16 32.80 7.43
CA THR A 580 0.08 33.19 6.74
C THR A 580 0.17 34.70 6.55
N LEU A 581 -0.92 35.35 6.14
CA LEU A 581 -1.01 36.81 6.07
C LEU A 581 -0.77 37.46 7.45
N ASP A 582 -1.31 36.87 8.52
CA ASP A 582 -1.11 37.36 9.89
C ASP A 582 0.36 37.26 10.33
N ARG A 583 1.03 36.14 10.01
CA ARG A 583 2.47 35.98 10.28
C ARG A 583 3.32 36.97 9.51
N TRP A 584 2.99 37.17 8.24
CA TRP A 584 3.68 38.16 7.40
C TRP A 584 3.51 39.58 7.93
N ALA A 585 2.30 39.94 8.37
CA ALA A 585 1.99 41.25 8.96
C ALA A 585 2.56 41.46 10.38
N GLY A 586 3.25 40.45 10.94
CA GLY A 586 3.81 40.52 12.30
C GLY A 586 2.76 40.48 13.41
N ALA A 587 1.55 39.98 13.13
CA ALA A 587 0.53 39.81 14.13
C ALA A 587 0.95 38.77 15.18
N ALA A 588 0.69 39.07 16.45
CA ALA A 588 1.04 38.18 17.56
C ALA A 588 0.51 36.75 17.31
N PRO A 589 1.34 35.71 17.50
CA PRO A 589 0.87 34.35 17.33
C PRO A 589 -0.18 34.01 18.39
N THR A 590 -1.08 33.09 18.05
CA THR A 590 -2.12 32.58 18.95
C THR A 590 -1.86 31.11 19.26
N PRO A 591 -0.78 30.78 19.98
CA PRO A 591 -0.51 29.42 20.41
C PRO A 591 -1.68 28.84 21.21
N THR A 592 -1.95 27.56 21.02
CA THR A 592 -2.87 26.77 21.87
C THR A 592 -2.17 26.16 23.07
N CYS A 593 -0.84 26.10 22.99
CA CYS A 593 0.15 26.00 24.03
C CYS A 593 1.34 26.86 23.54
#